data_AF-A0A2R9BV94-F1
#
_entry.id   AF-A0A2R9BV94-F1
#
_cell.length_a   1.000
_cell.length_b   1.000
_cell.length_c   1.000
_cell.angle_alpha   90.00
_cell.angle_beta   90.00
_cell.angle_gamma   90.00
#
_symmetry.space_group_name_H-M   'P 1'
#
loop_
_entity.id
_entity.type
_entity.pdbx_description
1 polymer ?
#
loop_
_entity_poly.entity_id
_entity_poly.type
_entity_poly.pdbx_seq_one_letter_code
_entity_poly.pdbx_strand_id
1 'polypeptide(L)'
;MACAEFSFHVPSLEELAGVMQKGLKDNFADVQVSVVDCPDLTKEPFTFPVKGICGKTRIAEVGGVPYLLPLVNQKKVYDLNKIAKEIKLPGAFILGAGAGPFQTLGFNSEFMPVIQTESEHKPPVNGSYFAHVNPADGGCLLEKYSEKCHDFQCALLANLFASEGQPGKPAEFSSCPLNSDEEVNKWLHFYEMKAPLVCLPVFVSRDPGFDLRLEHTHFFSRHGEGGHYHYDTTPDIVEYLGYFLPAEFLYRIDQPKETHSIGRD
;
A
#
# COMPACT_ATOMS: atom_id res chain seq x y z
N MET A 1 18.73 8.29 3.36
CA MET A 1 19.11 7.43 4.51
C MET A 1 20.10 6.37 4.01
N ALA A 2 20.23 5.20 4.66
CA ALA A 2 20.81 4.04 3.98
C ALA A 2 19.76 3.51 3.00
N CYS A 3 20.13 3.34 1.73
CA CYS A 3 19.24 2.87 0.67
C CYS A 3 19.98 1.79 -0.15
N ALA A 4 19.34 0.64 -0.33
CA ALA A 4 19.81 -0.43 -1.20
C ALA A 4 18.84 -0.62 -2.37
N GLU A 5 19.38 -0.93 -3.55
CA GLU A 5 18.63 -1.15 -4.79
C GLU A 5 18.76 -2.61 -5.23
N PHE A 6 17.65 -3.21 -5.64
CA PHE A 6 17.58 -4.58 -6.15
C PHE A 6 16.67 -4.62 -7.39
N SER A 7 17.12 -5.25 -8.47
CA SER A 7 16.32 -5.43 -9.69
C SER A 7 15.46 -6.68 -9.57
N PHE A 8 14.15 -6.56 -9.80
CA PHE A 8 13.25 -7.71 -9.84
C PHE A 8 13.34 -8.46 -11.18
N HIS A 9 12.84 -9.70 -11.18
CA HIS A 9 12.47 -10.38 -12.42
C HIS A 9 11.14 -9.82 -12.92
N VAL A 10 11.14 -9.26 -14.13
CA VAL A 10 9.95 -8.68 -14.78
C VAL A 10 9.54 -9.58 -15.95
N PRO A 11 8.55 -10.48 -15.78
CA PRO A 11 7.97 -11.25 -16.88
C PRO A 11 7.12 -10.34 -17.78
N SER A 12 6.64 -10.85 -18.92
CA SER A 12 5.62 -10.13 -19.69
C SER A 12 4.30 -10.05 -18.91
N LEU A 13 3.46 -9.05 -19.23
CA LEU A 13 2.16 -8.91 -18.57
C LEU A 13 1.22 -10.08 -18.90
N GLU A 14 1.36 -10.65 -20.10
CA GLU A 14 0.62 -11.83 -20.57
C GLU A 14 1.06 -13.10 -19.83
N GLU A 15 2.37 -13.26 -19.55
CA GLU A 15 2.91 -14.33 -18.72
C GLU A 15 2.42 -14.20 -17.27
N LEU A 16 2.54 -13.01 -16.68
CA LEU A 16 2.06 -12.72 -15.32
C LEU A 16 0.56 -12.98 -15.17
N ALA A 17 -0.24 -12.51 -16.14
CA ALA A 17 -1.67 -12.76 -16.19
C ALA A 17 -2.00 -14.26 -16.26
N GLY A 18 -1.29 -15.01 -17.11
CA GLY A 18 -1.45 -16.46 -17.23
C GLY A 18 -1.12 -17.22 -15.94
N VAL A 19 -0.04 -16.84 -15.27
CA VAL A 19 0.39 -17.44 -13.99
C VAL A 19 -0.60 -17.14 -12.87
N MET A 20 -0.98 -15.86 -12.69
CA MET A 20 -1.87 -15.47 -11.60
C MET A 20 -3.32 -15.96 -11.82
N GLN A 21 -3.81 -16.01 -13.06
CA GLN A 21 -5.12 -16.62 -13.37
C GLN A 21 -5.19 -18.08 -12.97
N LYS A 22 -4.08 -18.81 -13.13
CA LYS A 22 -4.02 -20.22 -12.76
C LYS A 22 -4.14 -20.38 -11.24
N GLY A 23 -3.29 -19.67 -10.48
CA GLY A 23 -3.27 -19.80 -9.01
C GLY A 23 -4.55 -19.30 -8.33
N LEU A 24 -5.18 -18.23 -8.85
CA LEU A 24 -6.44 -17.73 -8.30
C LEU A 24 -7.60 -18.71 -8.51
N LYS A 25 -7.62 -19.49 -9.60
CA LYS A 25 -8.63 -20.53 -9.87
C LYS A 25 -8.50 -21.78 -8.99
N ASP A 26 -7.37 -21.94 -8.30
CA ASP A 26 -7.20 -22.99 -7.28
C ASP A 26 -7.78 -22.56 -5.91
N ASN A 27 -8.19 -21.29 -5.76
CA ASN A 27 -8.70 -20.71 -4.51
C ASN A 27 -10.18 -20.28 -4.65
N PHE A 28 -10.47 -19.43 -5.63
CA PHE A 28 -11.75 -18.76 -5.80
C PHE A 28 -12.55 -19.29 -7.03
N ALA A 29 -13.88 -19.18 -7.00
CA ALA A 29 -14.79 -19.87 -7.93
C ALA A 29 -14.94 -19.23 -9.33
N ASP A 30 -14.96 -17.90 -9.45
CA ASP A 30 -14.89 -17.20 -10.74
C ASP A 30 -13.74 -16.19 -10.75
N VAL A 31 -12.96 -16.24 -11.83
CA VAL A 31 -11.68 -15.56 -11.98
C VAL A 31 -11.45 -15.26 -13.45
N GLN A 32 -11.41 -13.97 -13.78
CA GLN A 32 -10.84 -13.46 -15.03
C GLN A 32 -9.52 -12.75 -14.71
N VAL A 33 -8.52 -12.92 -15.58
CA VAL A 33 -7.31 -12.10 -15.56
C VAL A 33 -6.96 -11.68 -16.98
N SER A 34 -6.81 -10.38 -17.18
CA SER A 34 -6.65 -9.77 -18.51
C SER A 34 -5.61 -8.65 -18.49
N VAL A 35 -4.83 -8.53 -19.58
CA VAL A 35 -3.97 -7.37 -19.83
C VAL A 35 -4.80 -6.32 -20.55
N VAL A 36 -5.27 -5.31 -19.81
CA VAL A 36 -6.21 -4.28 -20.27
C VAL A 36 -5.55 -2.91 -20.29
N ASP A 37 -6.17 -1.91 -20.92
CA ASP A 37 -5.75 -0.52 -20.73
C ASP A 37 -6.25 0.02 -19.38
N CYS A 38 -5.43 0.80 -18.69
CA CYS A 38 -5.72 1.34 -17.37
C CYS A 38 -6.95 2.28 -17.42
N PRO A 39 -7.97 2.09 -16.56
CA PRO A 39 -9.06 3.07 -16.45
C PRO A 39 -8.52 4.41 -15.94
N ASP A 40 -9.20 5.51 -16.25
CA ASP A 40 -8.81 6.85 -15.77
C ASP A 40 -8.98 6.94 -14.25
N LEU A 41 -7.91 6.69 -13.49
CA LEU A 41 -7.93 6.62 -12.03
C LEU A 41 -8.29 7.95 -11.34
N THR A 42 -8.44 9.05 -12.08
CA THR A 42 -9.04 10.30 -11.56
C THR A 42 -10.56 10.20 -11.39
N LYS A 43 -11.19 9.06 -11.73
CA LYS A 43 -12.63 8.79 -11.64
C LYS A 43 -12.95 7.90 -10.44
N GLU A 44 -14.25 7.74 -10.20
CA GLU A 44 -14.79 6.77 -9.23
C GLU A 44 -14.31 5.34 -9.52
N PRO A 45 -14.04 4.51 -8.50
CA PRO A 45 -14.02 4.86 -7.07
C PRO A 45 -12.71 5.56 -6.63
N PHE A 46 -11.61 5.36 -7.38
CA PHE A 46 -10.23 5.69 -6.97
C PHE A 46 -10.01 7.17 -6.65
N THR A 47 -10.44 8.07 -7.53
CA THR A 47 -10.31 9.54 -7.37
C THR A 47 -8.87 10.02 -7.15
N PHE A 48 -7.88 9.34 -7.75
CA PHE A 48 -6.46 9.62 -7.59
C PHE A 48 -6.03 10.93 -8.30
N PRO A 49 -4.91 11.56 -7.89
CA PRO A 49 -4.38 12.76 -8.54
C PRO A 49 -3.77 12.51 -9.94
N VAL A 50 -3.76 11.27 -10.43
CA VAL A 50 -3.21 10.88 -11.73
C VAL A 50 -4.12 9.88 -12.44
N LYS A 51 -3.87 9.65 -13.73
CA LYS A 51 -4.74 8.81 -14.59
C LYS A 51 -4.48 7.31 -14.56
N GLY A 52 -3.34 6.86 -14.05
CA GLY A 52 -2.96 5.46 -14.06
C GLY A 52 -1.72 5.16 -13.20
N ILE A 53 -1.28 3.91 -13.20
CA ILE A 53 -0.15 3.40 -12.40
C ILE A 53 1.11 3.08 -13.23
N CYS A 54 1.15 3.46 -14.51
CA CYS A 54 2.19 3.02 -15.43
C CYS A 54 3.45 3.92 -15.43
N GLY A 55 4.56 3.33 -15.88
CA GLY A 55 5.86 3.98 -16.08
C GLY A 55 6.84 3.80 -14.92
N LYS A 56 8.03 3.24 -15.19
CA LYS A 56 9.20 3.11 -14.29
C LYS A 56 8.88 2.54 -12.91
N THR A 57 8.07 1.49 -12.86
CA THR A 57 7.49 0.95 -11.63
C THR A 57 8.55 0.48 -10.64
N ARG A 58 8.35 0.75 -9.35
CA ARG A 58 9.26 0.36 -8.27
C ARG A 58 8.54 0.21 -6.94
N ILE A 59 9.05 -0.67 -6.07
CA ILE A 59 8.62 -0.78 -4.68
C ILE A 59 9.63 -0.05 -3.79
N ALA A 60 9.15 0.61 -2.74
CA ALA A 60 9.97 1.11 -1.65
C ALA A 60 9.52 0.48 -0.32
N GLU A 61 10.47 -0.15 0.38
CA GLU A 61 10.29 -0.72 1.72
C GLU A 61 11.07 0.17 2.70
N VAL A 62 10.35 1.05 3.41
CA VAL A 62 10.89 2.08 4.28
C VAL A 62 10.72 1.66 5.73
N GLY A 63 11.81 1.66 6.51
CA GLY A 63 11.76 1.33 7.94
C GLY A 63 11.28 -0.10 8.20
N GLY A 64 10.34 -0.30 9.10
CA GLY A 64 9.70 -1.60 9.31
C GLY A 64 9.06 -1.77 10.69
N VAL A 65 8.35 -2.88 10.88
CA VAL A 65 7.69 -3.24 12.15
C VAL A 65 8.63 -3.20 13.37
N PRO A 66 9.93 -3.56 13.30
CA PRO A 66 10.89 -3.39 14.41
C PRO A 66 11.19 -1.94 14.84
N TYR A 67 10.60 -0.93 14.20
CA TYR A 67 10.59 0.46 14.68
C TYR A 67 9.29 0.83 15.42
N LEU A 68 8.25 0.00 15.34
CA LEU A 68 7.02 0.06 16.14
C LEU A 68 7.12 -0.86 17.37
N LEU A 69 7.61 -2.08 17.19
CA LEU A 69 7.66 -3.16 18.19
C LEU A 69 9.10 -3.54 18.57
N PRO A 70 9.33 -4.12 19.76
CA PRO A 70 8.39 -4.21 20.89
C PRO A 70 8.21 -2.87 21.62
N LEU A 71 9.04 -1.86 21.33
CA LEU A 71 8.93 -0.49 21.85
C LEU A 71 9.16 0.52 20.72
N VAL A 72 8.22 1.44 20.55
CA VAL A 72 8.20 2.37 19.41
C VAL A 72 9.36 3.37 19.41
N ASN A 73 10.10 3.43 18.31
CA ASN A 73 11.16 4.40 18.08
C ASN A 73 10.59 5.63 17.35
N GLN A 74 9.93 6.53 18.10
CA GLN A 74 9.26 7.73 17.57
C GLN A 74 10.17 8.71 16.79
N LYS A 75 11.49 8.49 16.76
CA LYS A 75 12.43 9.25 15.92
C LYS A 75 12.44 8.80 14.45
N LYS A 76 11.77 7.68 14.13
CA LYS A 76 11.64 7.12 12.79
C LYS A 76 10.47 7.78 12.06
N VAL A 77 10.74 8.96 11.53
CA VAL A 77 9.80 9.80 10.78
C VAL A 77 10.33 10.01 9.36
N TYR A 78 9.45 9.98 8.37
CA TYR A 78 9.82 9.95 6.96
C TYR A 78 9.01 10.96 6.14
N ASP A 79 9.50 11.25 4.94
CA ASP A 79 8.94 12.25 4.02
C ASP A 79 8.84 11.63 2.63
N LEU A 80 7.61 11.46 2.13
CA LEU A 80 7.32 10.74 0.90
C LEU A 80 7.80 11.50 -0.36
N ASN A 81 7.91 12.84 -0.29
CA ASN A 81 8.51 13.65 -1.35
C ASN A 81 10.05 13.51 -1.37
N LYS A 82 10.69 13.26 -0.22
CA LYS A 82 12.11 12.88 -0.15
C LYS A 82 12.34 11.44 -0.57
N ILE A 83 11.46 10.51 -0.19
CA ILE A 83 11.52 9.09 -0.60
C ILE A 83 11.46 8.96 -2.12
N ALA A 84 10.56 9.67 -2.81
CA ALA A 84 10.52 9.70 -4.28
C ALA A 84 11.88 10.05 -4.92
N LYS A 85 12.60 11.00 -4.32
CA LYS A 85 13.93 11.43 -4.78
C LYS A 85 15.01 10.39 -4.42
N GLU A 86 14.91 9.72 -3.28
CA GLU A 86 15.80 8.64 -2.83
C GLU A 86 15.63 7.33 -3.64
N ILE A 87 14.42 7.00 -4.10
CA ILE A 87 14.13 5.87 -5.01
C ILE A 87 14.36 6.19 -6.50
N LYS A 88 15.13 7.26 -6.78
CA LYS A 88 15.50 7.71 -8.14
C LYS A 88 14.30 8.03 -9.05
N LEU A 89 13.16 8.45 -8.49
CA LEU A 89 11.96 8.85 -9.25
C LEU A 89 11.31 10.15 -8.70
N PRO A 90 11.95 11.33 -8.85
CA PRO A 90 11.31 12.62 -8.54
C PRO A 90 10.02 12.81 -9.36
N GLY A 91 8.95 13.28 -8.72
CA GLY A 91 7.62 13.37 -9.35
C GLY A 91 6.88 12.05 -9.50
N ALA A 92 7.24 11.02 -8.71
CA ALA A 92 6.52 9.77 -8.61
C ALA A 92 5.04 9.99 -8.23
N PHE A 93 4.17 9.12 -8.72
CA PHE A 93 2.91 8.81 -8.08
C PHE A 93 3.14 7.60 -7.15
N ILE A 94 2.76 7.74 -5.88
CA ILE A 94 2.97 6.77 -4.81
C ILE A 94 1.62 6.29 -4.26
N LEU A 95 1.48 4.97 -4.14
CA LEU A 95 0.42 4.23 -3.46
C LEU A 95 1.01 3.30 -2.39
N GLY A 96 0.21 2.79 -1.47
CA GLY A 96 0.59 1.68 -0.60
C GLY A 96 0.00 1.74 0.80
N ALA A 97 0.78 1.26 1.78
CA ALA A 97 0.42 1.12 3.19
C ALA A 97 1.54 1.60 4.12
N GLY A 98 1.23 1.91 5.38
CA GLY A 98 2.21 2.32 6.38
C GLY A 98 1.61 3.03 7.59
N ALA A 99 2.43 3.35 8.59
CA ALA A 99 1.97 4.03 9.79
C ALA A 99 1.91 5.56 9.61
N GLY A 100 0.84 6.15 10.13
CA GLY A 100 0.53 7.57 10.00
C GLY A 100 1.48 8.47 10.80
N PRO A 101 1.66 9.74 10.36
CA PRO A 101 2.60 10.65 10.99
C PRO A 101 2.05 11.21 12.31
N PHE A 102 2.23 10.46 13.40
CA PHE A 102 1.91 10.93 14.76
C PHE A 102 2.62 12.26 15.11
N GLN A 103 3.74 12.58 14.45
CA GLN A 103 4.48 13.84 14.62
C GLN A 103 3.78 15.07 14.04
N THR A 104 2.75 14.91 13.19
CA THR A 104 1.90 15.99 12.67
C THR A 104 0.45 15.87 13.13
N LEU A 105 -0.09 14.65 13.19
CA LEU A 105 -1.46 14.36 13.64
C LEU A 105 -1.63 14.43 15.17
N GLY A 106 -0.57 14.10 15.93
CA GLY A 106 -0.62 14.01 17.40
C GLY A 106 -1.14 12.67 17.95
N PHE A 107 -1.50 11.73 17.09
CA PHE A 107 -2.00 10.40 17.45
C PHE A 107 -1.58 9.33 16.43
N ASN A 108 -1.63 8.06 16.83
CA ASN A 108 -1.36 6.92 15.94
C ASN A 108 -2.52 6.71 14.96
N SER A 109 -2.20 6.34 13.72
CA SER A 109 -3.18 6.05 12.67
C SER A 109 -2.59 5.10 11.63
N GLU A 110 -3.44 4.37 10.92
CA GLU A 110 -3.07 3.69 9.68
C GLU A 110 -3.09 4.68 8.53
N PHE A 111 -2.10 4.62 7.64
CA PHE A 111 -1.92 5.58 6.55
C PHE A 111 -2.16 4.93 5.19
N MET A 112 -2.94 5.61 4.35
CA MET A 112 -3.24 5.22 2.98
C MET A 112 -2.60 6.27 2.04
N PRO A 113 -1.27 6.19 1.81
CA PRO A 113 -0.57 7.13 0.95
C PRO A 113 -1.13 7.11 -0.49
N VAL A 114 -1.62 8.26 -0.94
CA VAL A 114 -2.06 8.49 -2.33
C VAL A 114 -1.47 9.84 -2.78
N ILE A 115 -0.23 9.83 -3.28
CA ILE A 115 0.57 11.06 -3.42
C ILE A 115 1.18 11.17 -4.81
N GLN A 116 0.86 12.26 -5.51
CA GLN A 116 1.71 12.78 -6.58
C GLN A 116 2.80 13.65 -5.93
N THR A 117 4.05 13.20 -5.93
CA THR A 117 5.15 13.98 -5.33
C THR A 117 5.60 15.12 -6.24
N GLU A 118 6.48 15.98 -5.75
CA GLU A 118 6.96 17.16 -6.46
C GLU A 118 7.97 16.81 -7.55
N SER A 119 7.90 17.51 -8.69
CA SER A 119 9.01 17.65 -9.63
C SER A 119 8.97 19.01 -10.33
N GLU A 120 10.00 19.34 -11.10
CA GLU A 120 10.08 20.56 -11.93
C GLU A 120 8.92 20.71 -12.94
N HIS A 121 8.13 19.66 -13.17
CA HIS A 121 7.05 19.64 -14.17
C HIS A 121 5.69 19.22 -13.58
N LYS A 122 5.63 18.84 -12.30
CA LYS A 122 4.40 18.42 -11.62
C LYS A 122 4.29 19.07 -10.24
N PRO A 123 3.27 19.89 -9.96
CA PRO A 123 2.99 20.32 -8.59
C PRO A 123 2.60 19.10 -7.74
N PRO A 124 3.02 19.02 -6.47
CA PRO A 124 2.67 17.89 -5.64
C PRO A 124 1.20 17.94 -5.19
N VAL A 125 0.59 16.77 -5.04
CA VAL A 125 -0.78 16.60 -4.53
C VAL A 125 -0.80 15.45 -3.53
N ASN A 126 -1.14 15.74 -2.28
CA ASN A 126 -1.36 14.74 -1.25
C ASN A 126 -2.87 14.43 -1.15
N GLY A 127 -3.29 13.31 -1.74
CA GLY A 127 -4.65 12.78 -1.68
C GLY A 127 -4.84 11.67 -0.63
N SER A 128 -3.86 11.47 0.26
CA SER A 128 -3.83 10.37 1.23
C SER A 128 -4.95 10.45 2.25
N TYR A 129 -5.35 9.30 2.75
CA TYR A 129 -6.25 9.17 3.91
C TYR A 129 -5.47 8.63 5.11
N PHE A 130 -6.02 8.83 6.30
CA PHE A 130 -5.58 8.13 7.51
C PHE A 130 -6.80 7.63 8.30
N ALA A 131 -6.66 6.49 8.97
CA ALA A 131 -7.70 5.90 9.81
C ALA A 131 -7.19 5.80 11.26
N HIS A 132 -8.03 6.17 12.23
CA HIS A 132 -7.71 6.07 13.67
C HIS A 132 -8.91 5.59 14.49
N VAL A 133 -8.63 5.08 15.69
CA VAL A 133 -9.66 4.61 16.62
C VAL A 133 -10.36 5.81 17.25
N ASN A 134 -11.67 5.91 17.08
CA ASN A 134 -12.50 6.94 17.65
C ASN A 134 -12.46 6.90 19.19
N PRO A 135 -11.98 7.94 19.89
CA PRO A 135 -11.97 7.95 21.35
C PRO A 135 -13.37 8.04 21.98
N ALA A 136 -14.43 8.29 21.20
CA ALA A 136 -15.80 8.39 21.71
C ALA A 136 -16.54 7.05 21.80
N ASP A 137 -16.32 6.14 20.84
CA ASP A 137 -17.07 4.87 20.72
C ASP A 137 -16.20 3.65 20.36
N GLY A 138 -14.90 3.84 20.07
CA GLY A 138 -13.99 2.78 19.67
C GLY A 138 -14.11 2.33 18.21
N GLY A 139 -14.90 3.02 17.37
CA GLY A 139 -15.02 2.75 15.93
C GLY A 139 -13.89 3.34 15.08
N CYS A 140 -14.01 3.25 13.76
CA CYS A 140 -13.09 3.84 12.80
C CYS A 140 -13.44 5.32 12.50
N LEU A 141 -12.43 6.20 12.55
CA LEU A 141 -12.47 7.53 11.92
C LEU A 141 -11.51 7.58 10.75
N LEU A 142 -12.05 7.54 9.52
CA LEU A 142 -11.33 7.78 8.28
C LEU A 142 -11.40 9.27 7.91
N GLU A 143 -10.25 9.92 7.75
CA GLU A 143 -10.15 11.33 7.40
C GLU A 143 -9.13 11.56 6.26
N LYS A 144 -9.28 12.64 5.49
CA LYS A 144 -8.27 13.03 4.49
C LYS A 144 -7.11 13.76 5.15
N TYR A 145 -5.89 13.35 4.83
CA TYR A 145 -4.69 13.96 5.42
C TYR A 145 -4.56 15.45 5.06
N SER A 146 -4.90 15.81 3.82
CA SER A 146 -4.85 17.19 3.30
C SER A 146 -5.82 18.17 3.97
N GLU A 147 -6.80 17.69 4.73
CA GLU A 147 -7.76 18.49 5.50
C GLU A 147 -7.26 18.81 6.92
N LYS A 148 -6.16 18.17 7.35
CA LYS A 148 -5.51 18.38 8.67
C LYS A 148 -4.10 18.95 8.54
N CYS A 149 -3.34 18.46 7.56
CA CYS A 149 -1.92 18.69 7.38
C CYS A 149 -1.61 18.98 5.91
N HIS A 150 -0.49 19.67 5.62
CA HIS A 150 -0.17 20.15 4.26
C HIS A 150 1.25 19.73 3.81
N ASP A 151 1.74 18.63 4.38
CA ASP A 151 3.06 18.05 4.16
C ASP A 151 2.94 16.64 3.53
N PHE A 152 4.05 15.89 3.55
CA PHE A 152 4.18 14.55 2.95
C PHE A 152 4.73 13.54 3.98
N GLN A 153 4.42 13.71 5.26
CA GLN A 153 4.96 12.89 6.34
C GLN A 153 4.33 11.49 6.43
N CYS A 154 5.11 10.52 6.91
CA CYS A 154 4.67 9.25 7.50
C CYS A 154 5.66 8.86 8.62
N ALA A 155 5.47 7.71 9.28
CA ALA A 155 6.36 7.26 10.35
C ALA A 155 6.54 5.74 10.39
N LEU A 156 7.58 5.29 11.11
CA LEU A 156 7.94 3.90 11.47
C LEU A 156 8.19 2.91 10.33
N LEU A 157 7.20 2.71 9.46
CA LEU A 157 7.20 1.77 8.36
C LEU A 157 6.30 2.25 7.21
N ALA A 158 6.73 2.02 5.97
CA ALA A 158 5.90 2.21 4.79
C ALA A 158 6.28 1.24 3.66
N ASN A 159 5.26 0.62 3.07
CA ASN A 159 5.35 -0.32 1.95
C ASN A 159 4.65 0.32 0.76
N LEU A 160 5.44 0.74 -0.22
CA LEU A 160 5.02 1.70 -1.23
C LEU A 160 5.22 1.15 -2.64
N PHE A 161 4.22 1.31 -3.50
CA PHE A 161 4.36 1.20 -4.96
C PHE A 161 4.50 2.60 -5.55
N ALA A 162 5.49 2.80 -6.43
CA ALA A 162 5.77 4.07 -7.08
C ALA A 162 5.88 3.93 -8.60
N SER A 163 5.34 4.91 -9.33
CA SER A 163 5.29 4.96 -10.80
C SER A 163 5.35 6.40 -11.34
N GLU A 164 5.38 6.59 -12.66
CA GLU A 164 5.25 7.90 -13.29
C GLU A 164 3.79 8.42 -13.34
N GLY A 165 2.81 7.61 -12.90
CA GLY A 165 1.40 7.95 -12.82
C GLY A 165 0.67 7.94 -14.18
N GLN A 166 1.19 7.22 -15.16
CA GLN A 166 0.71 7.28 -16.54
C GLN A 166 -0.42 6.27 -16.84
N PRO A 167 -1.28 6.56 -17.84
CA PRO A 167 -2.01 5.52 -18.56
C PRO A 167 -1.06 4.51 -19.22
N GLY A 168 -1.58 3.33 -19.54
CA GLY A 168 -0.82 2.20 -20.08
C GLY A 168 -1.57 0.91 -19.75
N LYS A 169 -0.90 -0.24 -19.75
CA LYS A 169 -1.55 -1.54 -19.55
C LYS A 169 -1.21 -2.23 -18.22
N PRO A 170 -2.09 -2.22 -17.21
CA PRO A 170 -2.00 -3.12 -16.06
C PRO A 170 -2.58 -4.52 -16.35
N ALA A 171 -2.35 -5.45 -15.42
CA ALA A 171 -3.12 -6.68 -15.31
C ALA A 171 -4.34 -6.46 -14.40
N GLU A 172 -5.49 -7.00 -14.79
CA GLU A 172 -6.80 -6.93 -14.12
C GLU A 172 -7.14 -8.26 -13.43
N PHE A 173 -7.87 -8.23 -12.30
CA PHE A 173 -8.26 -9.41 -11.50
C PHE A 173 -9.63 -9.27 -10.85
N SER A 174 -10.27 -10.40 -10.48
CA SER A 174 -11.32 -10.46 -9.45
C SER A 174 -11.51 -11.85 -8.80
N SER A 175 -12.12 -11.81 -7.61
CA SER A 175 -13.08 -12.78 -7.02
C SER A 175 -12.65 -14.06 -6.28
N CYS A 176 -11.40 -14.08 -5.75
CA CYS A 176 -11.03 -14.17 -4.27
C CYS A 176 -10.41 -16.55 -2.49
N PRO A 177 -10.18 -16.68 -1.08
CA PRO A 177 -8.89 -17.20 -0.53
C PRO A 177 -8.95 -18.34 0.54
N LEU A 178 -7.85 -18.55 1.30
CA LEU A 178 -7.73 -19.38 2.52
C LEU A 178 -6.80 -18.71 3.58
N ASN A 179 -6.75 -19.26 4.82
CA ASN A 179 -6.26 -18.61 6.05
C ASN A 179 -5.31 -19.56 6.87
N SER A 180 -4.66 -19.23 8.02
CA SER A 180 -4.65 -18.07 8.94
C SER A 180 -3.47 -18.16 9.95
N ASP A 181 -2.97 -17.04 10.50
CA ASP A 181 -2.07 -16.97 11.68
C ASP A 181 -2.79 -16.40 12.94
N GLU A 182 -2.37 -16.80 14.16
CA GLU A 182 -3.22 -16.71 15.37
C GLU A 182 -2.73 -15.81 16.54
N GLU A 183 -1.45 -15.39 16.57
CA GLU A 183 -0.89 -14.70 17.76
C GLU A 183 -0.81 -13.17 17.66
N VAL A 184 -0.70 -12.57 16.46
CA VAL A 184 -0.71 -11.10 16.29
C VAL A 184 -2.09 -10.50 16.61
N ASN A 185 -3.16 -11.28 16.40
CA ASN A 185 -4.57 -10.85 16.49
C ASN A 185 -5.05 -10.46 17.90
N LYS A 186 -4.18 -10.46 18.91
CA LYS A 186 -4.50 -10.10 20.30
C LYS A 186 -4.07 -8.68 20.69
N TRP A 187 -3.45 -7.93 19.78
CA TRP A 187 -3.05 -6.53 20.00
C TRP A 187 -3.71 -5.51 19.05
N LEU A 188 -4.14 -5.95 17.86
CA LEU A 188 -4.81 -5.09 16.87
C LEU A 188 -6.31 -4.96 17.15
N HIS A 189 -6.91 -3.84 16.73
CA HIS A 189 -8.36 -3.63 16.75
C HIS A 189 -8.96 -4.05 15.40
N PHE A 190 -9.64 -5.19 15.38
CA PHE A 190 -10.32 -5.71 14.18
C PHE A 190 -11.72 -5.12 14.02
N TYR A 191 -12.08 -4.80 12.79
CA TYR A 191 -13.41 -4.33 12.40
C TYR A 191 -13.88 -5.12 11.18
N GLU A 192 -15.15 -5.51 11.16
CA GLU A 192 -15.80 -5.93 9.92
C GLU A 192 -16.20 -4.67 9.14
N MET A 193 -15.61 -4.49 7.95
CA MET A 193 -15.83 -3.33 7.08
C MET A 193 -16.41 -3.77 5.73
N LYS A 194 -17.31 -2.96 5.18
CA LYS A 194 -18.18 -3.33 4.06
C LYS A 194 -17.76 -2.73 2.72
N ALA A 195 -18.04 -3.44 1.64
CA ALA A 195 -17.87 -2.92 0.28
C ALA A 195 -18.75 -1.67 0.02
N PRO A 196 -18.33 -0.73 -0.85
CA PRO A 196 -17.07 -0.72 -1.58
C PRO A 196 -15.90 -0.15 -0.75
N LEU A 197 -14.72 -0.75 -0.92
CA LEU A 197 -13.45 -0.32 -0.34
C LEU A 197 -12.43 -0.10 -1.48
N VAL A 198 -11.50 0.85 -1.33
CA VAL A 198 -10.40 1.10 -2.27
C VAL A 198 -9.10 0.69 -1.59
N CYS A 199 -8.57 -0.46 -1.99
CA CYS A 199 -7.38 -1.07 -1.39
C CYS A 199 -6.09 -0.66 -2.14
N LEU A 200 -5.00 -0.52 -1.39
CA LEU A 200 -3.68 -0.10 -1.85
C LEU A 200 -2.62 -1.18 -1.51
N PRO A 201 -2.71 -2.38 -2.13
CA PRO A 201 -1.82 -3.50 -1.84
C PRO A 201 -0.40 -3.28 -2.35
N VAL A 202 0.59 -3.71 -1.56
CA VAL A 202 1.97 -3.92 -1.98
C VAL A 202 2.40 -5.32 -1.54
N PHE A 203 2.88 -6.14 -2.47
CA PHE A 203 3.34 -7.49 -2.19
C PHE A 203 4.58 -7.89 -3.01
N VAL A 204 5.36 -8.83 -2.46
CA VAL A 204 6.60 -9.35 -3.05
C VAL A 204 6.63 -10.87 -2.84
N SER A 205 6.68 -11.65 -3.93
CA SER A 205 6.55 -13.12 -3.88
C SER A 205 7.69 -13.85 -3.15
N ARG A 206 8.83 -13.20 -2.91
CA ARG A 206 9.94 -13.73 -2.10
C ARG A 206 10.88 -12.61 -1.67
N ASP A 207 11.28 -12.59 -0.39
CA ASP A 207 12.36 -11.72 0.10
C ASP A 207 13.74 -12.18 -0.46
N PRO A 208 14.50 -11.31 -1.16
CA PRO A 208 15.88 -11.61 -1.59
C PRO A 208 16.94 -11.52 -0.47
N GLY A 209 16.58 -11.06 0.73
CA GLY A 209 17.48 -10.84 1.87
C GLY A 209 17.45 -9.41 2.45
N PHE A 210 16.36 -8.66 2.23
CA PHE A 210 16.19 -7.26 2.60
C PHE A 210 15.30 -7.03 3.83
N ASP A 211 14.82 -8.09 4.48
CA ASP A 211 13.90 -8.00 5.63
C ASP A 211 12.62 -7.24 5.27
N LEU A 212 11.87 -7.82 4.33
CA LEU A 212 10.65 -7.25 3.76
C LEU A 212 9.39 -7.60 4.56
N ARG A 213 8.36 -6.77 4.41
CA ARG A 213 6.96 -7.14 4.67
C ARG A 213 6.40 -7.67 3.34
N LEU A 214 6.24 -8.99 3.24
CA LEU A 214 5.92 -9.67 1.97
C LEU A 214 4.57 -9.27 1.40
N GLU A 215 3.60 -8.96 2.26
CA GLU A 215 2.24 -8.55 1.92
C GLU A 215 1.80 -7.45 2.87
N HIS A 216 1.34 -6.32 2.34
CA HIS A 216 0.80 -5.21 3.12
C HIS A 216 -0.27 -4.47 2.32
N THR A 217 -1.50 -4.43 2.84
CA THR A 217 -2.64 -3.79 2.17
C THR A 217 -3.36 -2.88 3.14
N HIS A 218 -3.36 -1.57 2.87
CA HIS A 218 -4.24 -0.61 3.53
C HIS A 218 -5.37 -0.19 2.58
N PHE A 219 -6.49 0.29 3.12
CA PHE A 219 -7.65 0.68 2.32
C PHE A 219 -8.40 1.89 2.91
N PHE A 220 -9.17 2.55 2.05
CA PHE A 220 -10.07 3.64 2.42
C PHE A 220 -11.41 3.49 1.70
N SER A 221 -12.43 4.23 2.14
CA SER A 221 -13.77 4.21 1.53
C SER A 221 -14.37 5.62 1.45
N ARG A 222 -15.63 5.68 0.99
CA ARG A 222 -16.44 6.91 0.99
C ARG A 222 -17.55 6.89 2.06
N HIS A 223 -17.56 5.87 2.93
CA HIS A 223 -18.59 5.67 3.95
C HIS A 223 -18.03 5.68 5.39
N GLY A 224 -16.74 5.96 5.57
CA GLY A 224 -16.07 6.20 6.86
C GLY A 224 -15.12 5.11 7.32
N GLU A 225 -15.08 3.99 6.58
CA GLU A 225 -14.31 2.79 6.91
C GLU A 225 -12.97 2.74 6.15
N GLY A 226 -11.89 2.41 6.84
CA GLY A 226 -10.53 2.27 6.28
C GLY A 226 -9.53 1.82 7.35
N GLY A 227 -8.34 1.37 6.92
CA GLY A 227 -7.30 0.84 7.81
C GLY A 227 -6.51 -0.29 7.17
N HIS A 228 -6.04 -1.23 7.99
CA HIS A 228 -5.30 -2.42 7.56
C HIS A 228 -6.26 -3.54 7.14
N TYR A 229 -5.99 -4.17 5.99
CA TYR A 229 -6.75 -5.32 5.48
C TYR A 229 -6.05 -6.63 5.85
N HIS A 230 -6.82 -7.60 6.35
CA HIS A 230 -6.33 -8.97 6.61
C HIS A 230 -6.97 -9.97 5.63
N TYR A 231 -8.28 -10.15 5.66
CA TYR A 231 -9.06 -11.05 4.79
C TYR A 231 -10.54 -10.65 4.75
N ASP A 232 -11.32 -11.18 3.81
CA ASP A 232 -12.79 -11.05 3.81
C ASP A 232 -13.47 -11.97 4.84
N THR A 233 -14.65 -11.57 5.29
CA THR A 233 -15.52 -12.36 6.19
C THR A 233 -16.70 -13.01 5.47
N THR A 234 -16.82 -12.82 4.16
CA THR A 234 -17.99 -13.22 3.34
C THR A 234 -17.60 -13.94 2.04
N PRO A 235 -16.84 -15.05 2.11
CA PRO A 235 -16.20 -15.68 0.95
C PRO A 235 -17.17 -16.17 -0.14
N ASP A 236 -18.43 -16.47 0.22
CA ASP A 236 -19.46 -16.93 -0.72
C ASP A 236 -19.97 -15.83 -1.68
N ILE A 237 -19.72 -14.54 -1.38
CA ILE A 237 -20.38 -13.39 -2.04
C ILE A 237 -19.47 -12.18 -2.32
N VAL A 238 -18.16 -12.29 -2.13
CA VAL A 238 -17.23 -11.15 -2.21
C VAL A 238 -16.60 -11.00 -3.60
N GLU A 239 -16.28 -9.76 -3.98
CA GLU A 239 -15.80 -9.37 -5.33
C GLU A 239 -14.60 -8.39 -5.20
N TYR A 240 -13.59 -8.49 -6.09
CA TYR A 240 -12.29 -7.80 -5.93
C TYR A 240 -11.73 -7.25 -7.25
N LEU A 241 -12.34 -6.21 -7.82
CA LEU A 241 -11.77 -5.57 -9.02
C LEU A 241 -10.42 -4.87 -8.71
N GLY A 242 -9.31 -5.43 -9.20
CA GLY A 242 -7.96 -4.91 -8.95
C GLY A 242 -7.12 -4.71 -10.21
N TYR A 243 -6.24 -3.70 -10.19
CA TYR A 243 -5.33 -3.34 -11.29
C TYR A 243 -3.88 -3.27 -10.80
N PHE A 244 -2.99 -4.06 -11.41
CA PHE A 244 -1.62 -4.26 -10.90
C PHE A 244 -0.56 -4.18 -12.01
N LEU A 245 0.69 -3.93 -11.59
CA LEU A 245 1.89 -4.00 -12.43
C LEU A 245 3.04 -4.62 -11.64
N PRO A 246 3.95 -5.40 -12.28
CA PRO A 246 5.22 -5.76 -11.68
C PRO A 246 6.08 -4.50 -11.46
N ALA A 247 6.88 -4.52 -10.40
CA ALA A 247 7.91 -3.51 -10.15
C ALA A 247 9.22 -3.88 -10.87
N GLU A 248 9.90 -2.92 -11.49
CA GLU A 248 11.24 -3.11 -12.06
C GLU A 248 12.31 -3.21 -10.95
N PHE A 249 12.14 -2.43 -9.88
CA PHE A 249 13.11 -2.28 -8.80
C PHE A 249 12.46 -2.33 -7.41
N LEU A 250 13.24 -2.81 -6.43
CA LEU A 250 13.04 -2.64 -4.99
C LEU A 250 14.06 -1.62 -4.46
N TYR A 251 13.59 -0.69 -3.64
CA TYR A 251 14.42 0.21 -2.85
C TYR A 251 14.19 -0.05 -1.36
N ARG A 252 15.19 -0.59 -0.67
CA ARG A 252 15.15 -0.83 0.78
C ARG A 252 15.75 0.37 1.50
N ILE A 253 14.92 1.17 2.19
CA ILE A 253 15.31 2.41 2.86
C ILE A 253 15.29 2.22 4.38
N ASP A 254 16.38 2.59 5.05
CA ASP A 254 16.50 2.66 6.52
C ASP A 254 16.15 1.35 7.27
N GLN A 255 16.47 0.20 6.67
CA GLN A 255 16.25 -1.15 7.20
C GLN A 255 16.67 -1.27 8.69
N PRO A 256 15.83 -1.86 9.56
CA PRO A 256 16.18 -2.13 10.95
C PRO A 256 17.46 -2.98 11.08
N LYS A 257 18.37 -2.54 11.95
CA LYS A 257 19.59 -3.30 12.30
C LYS A 257 19.31 -4.44 13.29
N GLU A 258 18.23 -4.28 14.05
CA GLU A 258 17.67 -5.25 14.98
C GLU A 258 16.26 -5.54 14.46
N THR A 259 15.90 -6.81 14.29
CA THR A 259 14.66 -7.21 13.62
C THR A 259 14.06 -8.49 14.21
N HIS A 260 12.77 -8.70 13.95
CA HIS A 260 11.97 -9.85 14.39
C HIS A 260 10.83 -10.13 13.40
N SER A 261 10.29 -11.35 13.45
CA SER A 261 9.11 -11.76 12.65
C SER A 261 7.77 -11.27 13.23
N ILE A 262 7.72 -10.87 14.50
CA ILE A 262 6.48 -10.48 15.20
C ILE A 262 5.81 -9.27 14.51
N GLY A 263 4.49 -9.34 14.31
CA GLY A 263 3.66 -8.23 13.83
C GLY A 263 3.72 -7.99 12.31
N ARG A 264 3.85 -9.06 11.51
CA ARG A 264 3.92 -8.97 10.04
C ARG A 264 2.64 -9.43 9.34
N ASP A 265 1.56 -9.50 10.10
CA ASP A 265 0.21 -9.90 9.75
C ASP A 265 -0.70 -8.67 9.59
#